data_AF-A0A094J307-F1
#
_entry.id   AF-A0A094J307-F1
#
_cell.length_a   1.000
_cell.length_b   1.000
_cell.length_c   1.000
_cell.angle_alpha   90.00
_cell.angle_beta   90.00
_cell.angle_gamma   90.00
#
_symmetry.space_group_name_H-M   'P 1'
#
loop_
_entity.id
_entity.type
_entity.pdbx_description
1 polymer ?
#
loop_
_entity_poly.entity_id
_entity_poly.type
_entity_poly.pdbx_seq_one_letter_code
_entity_poly.pdbx_strand_id
1 'polypeptide(L)'
;MPLFYLFLVYVSDIIIYEISKFFIYFKEEIMSFYIKDINGKRIATFEYYQGTHECSDCNEIIIKAGSLMSKHVLCSDKWYDCKWIEDARQNAIENKVVEEFDDDYYILLTDMNCESPRKAVSVLLGHIQNDSWDIMTDEEGHSLREVFRK
;
A
#
# COMPACT_ATOMS: atom_id res chain seq x y z
N MET A 1 20.10 -52.40 5.41
CA MET A 1 19.53 -51.15 4.86
C MET A 1 18.52 -50.52 5.84
N PRO A 2 18.96 -49.84 6.93
CA PRO A 2 18.05 -48.95 7.67
C PRO A 2 18.58 -47.50 7.84
N LEU A 3 19.85 -47.22 7.53
CA LEU A 3 20.45 -45.90 7.79
C LEU A 3 20.03 -44.78 6.82
N PHE A 4 19.51 -45.12 5.63
CA PHE A 4 19.09 -44.11 4.64
C PHE A 4 17.74 -43.46 4.95
N TYR A 5 16.86 -44.14 5.70
CA TYR A 5 15.54 -43.60 6.04
C TYR A 5 15.59 -42.59 7.20
N LEU A 6 16.51 -42.78 8.16
CA LEU A 6 16.65 -41.85 9.29
C LEU A 6 17.20 -40.48 8.85
N PHE A 7 18.04 -40.47 7.81
CA PHE A 7 18.64 -39.24 7.28
C PHE A 7 17.63 -38.38 6.51
N LEU A 8 16.67 -39.00 5.81
CA LEU A 8 15.64 -38.28 5.06
C LEU A 8 14.63 -37.57 5.96
N VAL A 9 14.25 -38.19 7.09
CA VAL A 9 13.30 -37.58 8.05
C VAL A 9 13.93 -36.38 8.79
N TYR A 10 15.22 -36.48 9.15
CA TYR A 10 15.89 -35.41 9.88
C TYR A 10 16.10 -34.14 9.01
N VAL A 11 16.33 -34.33 7.70
CA VAL A 11 16.51 -33.21 6.76
C VAL A 11 15.18 -32.51 6.49
N SER A 12 14.05 -33.23 6.44
CA SER A 12 12.73 -32.60 6.28
C SER A 12 12.33 -31.74 7.48
N ASP A 13 12.59 -32.21 8.71
CA ASP A 13 12.21 -31.46 9.92
C ASP A 13 13.05 -30.19 10.09
N ILE A 14 14.35 -30.22 9.75
CA ILE A 14 15.22 -29.03 9.80
C ILE A 14 14.79 -27.99 8.75
N ILE A 15 14.46 -28.41 7.53
CA ILE A 15 14.02 -27.50 6.47
C ILE A 15 12.67 -26.85 6.84
N ILE A 16 11.73 -27.61 7.40
CA ILE A 16 10.45 -27.06 7.86
C ILE A 16 10.66 -26.10 9.05
N TYR A 17 11.61 -26.39 9.95
CA TYR A 17 11.93 -25.51 11.08
C TYR A 17 12.61 -24.20 10.65
N GLU A 18 13.47 -24.24 9.63
CA GLU A 18 14.10 -23.05 9.02
C GLU A 18 13.09 -22.21 8.25
N ILE A 19 12.23 -22.82 7.42
CA ILE A 19 11.17 -22.10 6.68
C ILE A 19 10.14 -21.50 7.64
N SER A 20 9.78 -22.21 8.71
CA SER A 20 8.88 -21.66 9.73
C SER A 20 9.54 -20.53 10.52
N LYS A 21 10.84 -20.58 10.84
CA LYS A 21 11.57 -19.42 11.37
C LYS A 21 11.62 -18.25 10.37
N PHE A 22 11.79 -18.53 9.09
CA PHE A 22 11.76 -17.50 8.04
C PHE A 22 10.38 -16.84 7.95
N PHE A 23 9.29 -17.60 8.08
CA PHE A 23 7.92 -17.08 8.16
C PHE A 23 7.61 -16.36 9.48
N ILE A 24 8.21 -16.78 10.59
CA ILE A 24 8.00 -16.16 11.91
C ILE A 24 8.75 -14.82 12.03
N TYR A 25 9.85 -14.62 11.29
CA TYR A 25 10.58 -13.34 11.30
C TYR A 25 9.99 -12.26 10.39
N PHE A 26 9.05 -12.60 9.50
CA PHE A 26 8.30 -11.63 8.69
C PHE A 26 6.90 -11.34 9.25
N LYS A 27 6.77 -11.40 10.58
CA LYS A 27 5.63 -10.80 11.28
C LYS A 27 5.95 -9.33 11.57
N GLU A 28 6.31 -8.56 10.55
CA GLU A 28 6.04 -7.13 10.60
C GLU A 28 4.53 -7.00 10.77
N GLU A 29 4.09 -6.34 11.84
CA GLU A 29 2.67 -6.01 11.99
C GLU A 29 2.34 -5.03 10.87
N ILE A 30 1.86 -5.56 9.74
CA ILE A 30 1.37 -4.77 8.62
C ILE A 30 0.19 -3.98 9.15
N MET A 31 0.42 -2.70 9.40
CA MET A 31 -0.60 -1.77 9.84
C MET A 31 -1.32 -1.19 8.63
N SER A 32 -2.63 -1.37 8.60
CA SER A 32 -3.50 -0.83 7.56
C SER A 32 -3.99 0.56 7.94
N PHE A 33 -3.88 1.49 6.99
CA PHE A 33 -4.40 2.84 7.09
C PHE A 33 -5.51 3.06 6.07
N TYR A 34 -6.38 4.03 6.33
CA TYR A 34 -7.57 4.27 5.54
C TYR A 34 -7.78 5.76 5.29
N ILE A 35 -8.38 6.04 4.13
CA ILE A 35 -9.11 7.29 3.91
C ILE A 35 -10.60 6.95 3.91
N LYS A 36 -11.37 7.78 4.62
CA LYS A 36 -12.82 7.67 4.73
C LYS A 36 -13.47 8.86 4.04
N ASP A 37 -14.66 8.65 3.47
CA ASP A 37 -15.50 9.73 2.97
C ASP A 37 -16.14 10.53 4.12
N ILE A 38 -16.93 11.55 3.77
CA ILE A 38 -17.67 12.38 4.73
C ILE A 38 -18.66 11.60 5.60
N ASN A 39 -19.06 10.40 5.18
CA ASN A 39 -19.98 9.52 5.90
C ASN A 39 -19.23 8.47 6.75
N GLY A 40 -17.90 8.50 6.77
CA GLY A 40 -17.06 7.53 7.46
C GLY A 40 -16.85 6.21 6.70
N LYS A 41 -17.36 6.09 5.46
CA LYS A 41 -17.15 4.91 4.61
C LYS A 41 -15.71 4.91 4.10
N ARG A 42 -15.01 3.79 4.21
CA ARG A 42 -13.66 3.63 3.64
C ARG A 42 -13.73 3.70 2.13
N ILE A 43 -12.88 4.56 1.56
CA ILE A 43 -12.73 4.69 0.11
C ILE A 43 -11.37 4.18 -0.36
N ALA A 44 -10.36 4.14 0.51
CA ALA A 44 -9.06 3.58 0.18
C ALA A 44 -8.41 2.93 1.40
N THR A 45 -7.64 1.88 1.15
CA THR A 45 -6.82 1.18 2.15
C THR A 45 -5.36 1.21 1.71
N PHE A 46 -4.48 1.42 2.69
CA PHE A 46 -3.04 1.53 2.51
C PHE A 46 -2.33 0.61 3.48
N GLU A 47 -1.23 0.02 3.03
CA GLU A 47 -0.25 -0.61 3.91
C GLU A 47 1.04 0.22 3.83
N TYR A 48 1.55 0.64 4.98
CA TYR A 48 2.78 1.41 5.06
C TYR A 48 3.90 0.54 5.60
N TYR A 49 4.94 0.36 4.79
CA TYR A 49 6.15 -0.36 5.16
C TYR A 49 7.20 0.68 5.55
N GLN A 50 7.47 0.78 6.85
CA GLN A 50 8.56 1.62 7.33
C GLN A 50 9.87 0.95 6.96
N GLY A 51 10.71 1.67 6.21
CA GLY A 51 12.03 1.18 5.82
C GLY A 51 12.80 0.65 7.04
N THR A 52 13.38 -0.55 6.90
CA THR A 52 14.19 -1.15 7.95
C THR A 52 15.49 -0.38 8.13
N HIS A 53 16.27 -0.71 9.18
CA HIS A 53 17.57 -0.09 9.43
C HIS A 53 18.55 -0.24 8.25
N GLU A 54 18.31 -1.20 7.35
CA GLU A 54 19.11 -1.47 6.16
C GLU A 54 18.67 -0.65 4.94
N CYS A 55 17.48 -0.04 4.96
CA CYS A 55 17.03 0.86 3.91
C CYS A 55 16.04 1.92 4.44
N SER A 56 16.56 3.04 4.93
CA SER A 56 15.77 4.19 5.39
C SER A 56 14.91 4.82 4.29
N ASP A 57 15.27 4.60 3.04
CA ASP A 57 14.66 5.22 1.87
C ASP A 57 13.66 4.27 1.17
N CYS A 58 13.56 3.01 1.63
CA CYS A 58 12.62 2.01 1.13
C CYS A 58 11.24 2.14 1.77
N ASN A 59 10.83 3.35 2.19
CA ASN A 59 9.48 3.55 2.66
C ASN A 59 8.52 3.33 1.48
N GLU A 60 7.83 2.20 1.51
CA GLU A 60 6.87 1.85 0.47
C GLU A 60 5.48 1.99 1.06
N ILE A 61 4.60 2.65 0.32
CA ILE A 61 3.18 2.64 0.63
C ILE A 61 2.46 1.90 -0.48
N ILE A 62 1.70 0.89 -0.10
CA ILE A 62 0.93 0.07 -1.01
C ILE A 62 -0.52 0.50 -0.89
N ILE A 63 -1.11 0.93 -2.00
CA ILE A 63 -2.55 1.10 -2.12
C ILE A 63 -3.15 -0.27 -2.39
N LYS A 64 -4.08 -0.72 -1.56
CA LYS A 64 -4.67 -2.05 -1.69
C LYS A 64 -5.76 -2.08 -2.76
N ALA A 65 -5.87 -3.23 -3.44
CA ALA A 65 -6.99 -3.54 -4.31
C ALA A 65 -8.34 -3.29 -3.59
N GLY A 66 -9.35 -2.87 -4.35
CA GLY A 66 -10.64 -2.41 -3.84
C GLY A 66 -10.68 -0.94 -3.42
N SER A 67 -9.55 -0.23 -3.42
CA SER A 67 -9.51 1.22 -3.21
C SER A 67 -10.10 1.97 -4.41
N LEU A 68 -10.81 3.06 -4.13
CA LEU A 68 -11.43 3.93 -5.12
C LEU A 68 -10.46 5.03 -5.56
N MET A 69 -10.21 5.10 -6.85
CA MET A 69 -9.43 6.15 -7.50
C MET A 69 -10.41 7.08 -8.21
N SER A 70 -10.41 8.36 -7.87
CA SER A 70 -11.22 9.39 -8.54
C SER A 70 -11.03 9.29 -10.06
N LYS A 71 -12.03 9.62 -10.89
CA LYS A 71 -11.85 9.84 -12.35
C LYS A 71 -11.40 11.25 -12.67
N HIS A 72 -11.65 12.19 -11.76
CA HIS A 72 -11.38 13.60 -11.94
C HIS A 72 -10.01 13.97 -11.39
N VAL A 73 -9.31 14.84 -12.11
CA VAL A 73 -8.06 15.45 -11.66
C VAL A 73 -8.29 16.92 -11.38
N LEU A 74 -8.14 17.31 -10.11
CA LEU A 74 -8.35 18.66 -9.60
C LEU A 74 -7.00 19.33 -9.39
N CYS A 75 -6.47 19.89 -10.47
CA CYS A 75 -5.23 20.65 -10.42
C CYS A 75 -5.53 22.14 -10.28
N SER A 76 -5.02 22.75 -9.20
CA SER A 76 -4.89 24.20 -9.15
C SER A 76 -3.85 24.65 -10.19
N ASP A 77 -3.88 25.94 -10.53
CA ASP A 77 -3.33 26.67 -11.70
C ASP A 77 -1.98 26.23 -12.34
N LYS A 78 -1.20 25.34 -11.73
CA LYS A 78 0.06 24.80 -12.27
C LYS A 78 -0.10 23.33 -12.66
N TRP A 79 -0.58 23.09 -13.88
CA TRP A 79 -0.68 21.75 -14.49
C TRP A 79 0.60 20.90 -14.35
N TYR A 80 1.78 21.52 -14.40
CA TYR A 80 3.06 20.83 -14.26
C TYR A 80 3.19 20.08 -12.93
N ASP A 81 2.66 20.65 -11.84
CA ASP A 81 2.78 20.06 -10.50
C ASP A 81 1.89 18.82 -10.34
N CYS A 82 0.91 18.64 -11.22
CA CYS A 82 -0.01 17.51 -11.25
C CYS A 82 0.29 16.48 -12.33
N LYS A 83 1.16 16.78 -13.30
CA LYS A 83 1.34 15.92 -14.47
C LYS A 83 1.65 14.46 -14.08
N TRP A 84 2.49 14.27 -13.06
CA TRP A 84 2.84 12.93 -12.57
C TRP A 84 1.65 12.17 -11.96
N ILE A 85 0.63 12.87 -11.43
CA ILE A 85 -0.61 12.28 -10.92
C ILE A 85 -1.40 11.72 -12.09
N GLU A 86 -1.61 12.55 -13.11
CA GLU A 86 -2.36 12.17 -14.30
C GLU A 86 -1.65 11.05 -15.08
N ASP A 87 -0.33 11.16 -15.28
CA ASP A 87 0.48 10.12 -15.93
C ASP A 87 0.35 8.77 -15.19
N ALA A 88 0.40 8.77 -13.85
CA ALA A 88 0.23 7.55 -13.07
C ALA A 88 -1.18 6.94 -13.19
N ARG A 89 -2.22 7.77 -13.25
CA ARG A 89 -3.62 7.33 -13.38
C ARG A 89 -3.91 6.78 -14.77
N GLN A 90 -3.46 7.47 -15.82
CA GLN A 90 -3.59 6.97 -17.19
C GLN A 90 -2.84 5.66 -17.37
N ASN A 91 -1.63 5.55 -16.79
CA ASN A 91 -0.90 4.28 -16.79
C ASN A 91 -1.67 3.16 -16.07
N ALA A 92 -2.34 3.45 -14.95
CA ALA A 92 -3.18 2.47 -14.26
C ALA A 92 -4.40 2.03 -15.10
N ILE A 93 -5.03 2.96 -15.82
CA ILE A 93 -6.16 2.69 -16.72
C ILE A 93 -5.71 1.85 -17.93
N GLU A 94 -4.64 2.27 -18.62
CA GLU A 94 -4.12 1.61 -19.81
C GLU A 94 -3.66 0.17 -19.53
N ASN A 95 -3.04 -0.05 -18.36
CA ASN A 95 -2.60 -1.38 -17.94
C ASN A 95 -3.69 -2.20 -17.23
N LYS A 96 -4.95 -1.72 -17.19
CA LYS A 96 -6.08 -2.42 -16.56
C LYS A 96 -5.84 -2.77 -15.10
N VAL A 97 -5.15 -1.89 -14.39
CA VAL A 97 -4.98 -1.94 -12.93
C VAL A 97 -6.26 -1.47 -12.24
N VAL A 98 -7.13 -0.76 -12.95
CA VAL A 98 -8.42 -0.27 -12.46
C VAL A 98 -9.58 -0.63 -13.40
N GLU A 99 -10.80 -0.67 -12.86
CA GLU A 99 -12.05 -0.75 -13.63
C GLU A 99 -13.03 0.36 -13.24
N GLU A 100 -14.03 0.59 -14.09
CA GLU A 100 -15.10 1.56 -13.80
C GLU A 100 -15.97 1.09 -12.64
N PHE A 101 -16.14 1.94 -11.63
CA PHE A 101 -16.93 1.64 -10.43
C PHE A 101 -18.27 2.41 -10.44
N ASP A 102 -18.20 3.73 -10.58
CA ASP A 102 -19.34 4.63 -10.75
C ASP A 102 -18.95 5.83 -11.61
N ASP A 103 -19.78 6.87 -11.70
CA ASP A 103 -19.52 8.06 -12.53
C ASP A 103 -18.25 8.82 -12.11
N ASP A 104 -17.88 8.78 -10.84
CA ASP A 104 -16.81 9.59 -10.24
C ASP A 104 -15.56 8.79 -9.89
N TYR A 105 -15.63 7.47 -9.81
CA TYR A 105 -14.54 6.61 -9.37
C TYR A 105 -14.28 5.42 -10.30
N TYR A 106 -13.00 5.08 -10.39
CA TYR A 106 -12.52 3.76 -10.72
C TYR A 106 -12.26 2.97 -9.43
N ILE A 107 -12.25 1.64 -9.51
CA ILE A 107 -11.82 0.74 -8.42
C ILE A 107 -10.53 0.02 -8.82
N LEU A 108 -9.55 -0.04 -7.92
CA LEU A 108 -8.30 -0.77 -8.13
C LEU A 108 -8.55 -2.28 -8.11
N LEU A 109 -8.08 -2.97 -9.13
CA LEU A 109 -8.13 -4.43 -9.27
C LEU A 109 -6.93 -5.13 -8.64
N THR A 110 -5.78 -4.46 -8.61
CA THR A 110 -4.54 -4.95 -8.01
C THR A 110 -3.92 -3.90 -7.11
N ASP A 111 -3.06 -4.34 -6.20
CA ASP A 111 -2.28 -3.45 -5.36
C ASP A 111 -1.39 -2.53 -6.21
N MET A 112 -1.21 -1.29 -5.75
CA MET A 112 -0.38 -0.29 -6.41
C MET A 112 0.67 0.26 -5.44
N ASN A 113 1.93 0.08 -5.79
CA ASN A 113 3.04 0.53 -4.96
C ASN A 113 3.39 1.98 -5.27
N CYS A 114 3.70 2.75 -4.23
CA CYS A 114 4.02 4.16 -4.32
C CYS A 114 5.21 4.49 -3.40
N GLU A 115 6.07 5.39 -3.88
CA GLU A 115 7.29 5.81 -3.16
C GLU A 115 7.03 6.66 -1.92
N SER A 116 5.82 7.20 -1.74
CA SER A 116 5.50 8.00 -0.56
C SER A 116 3.99 8.12 -0.32
N PRO A 117 3.58 8.35 0.96
CA PRO A 117 2.23 8.73 1.34
C PRO A 117 1.61 9.82 0.45
N ARG A 118 2.39 10.86 0.15
CA ARG A 118 1.97 11.97 -0.71
C ARG A 118 1.58 11.49 -2.09
N LYS A 119 2.42 10.67 -2.73
CA LYS A 119 2.15 10.14 -4.07
C LYS A 119 0.91 9.25 -4.08
N ALA A 120 0.83 8.31 -3.13
CA ALA A 120 -0.28 7.35 -3.07
C ALA A 120 -1.63 8.04 -2.94
N VAL A 121 -1.77 8.97 -1.99
CA VAL A 121 -3.04 9.66 -1.76
C VAL A 121 -3.36 10.60 -2.92
N SER A 122 -2.37 11.30 -3.48
CA SER A 122 -2.60 12.23 -4.58
C SER A 122 -3.08 11.51 -5.86
N VAL A 123 -2.55 10.32 -6.15
CA VAL A 123 -2.99 9.49 -7.29
C VAL A 123 -4.44 9.06 -7.13
N LEU A 124 -4.83 8.61 -5.94
CA LEU A 124 -6.21 8.23 -5.64
C LEU A 124 -7.18 9.39 -5.74
N LEU A 125 -6.87 10.51 -5.09
CA LEU A 125 -7.80 11.64 -5.02
C LEU A 125 -7.80 12.51 -6.29
N GLY A 126 -6.73 12.43 -7.11
CA GLY A 126 -6.61 13.22 -8.34
C GLY A 126 -6.13 14.65 -8.11
N HIS A 127 -5.52 14.96 -6.97
CA HIS A 127 -4.93 16.28 -6.70
C HIS A 127 -3.74 16.17 -5.76
N ILE A 128 -2.93 17.23 -5.66
CA ILE A 128 -1.76 17.24 -4.78
C ILE A 128 -2.22 17.26 -3.31
N GLN A 129 -1.98 16.18 -2.58
CA GLN A 129 -2.24 16.10 -1.15
C GLN A 129 -0.94 16.25 -0.36
N ASN A 130 -0.80 17.33 0.42
CA ASN A 130 0.43 17.59 1.19
C ASN A 130 0.38 17.04 2.63
N ASP A 131 -0.82 16.85 3.14
CA ASP A 131 -1.22 16.36 4.47
C ASP A 131 -1.57 14.87 4.47
N SER A 132 -1.07 14.09 3.49
CA SER A 132 -1.31 12.64 3.39
C SER A 132 -0.95 11.87 4.66
N TRP A 133 0.07 12.34 5.39
CA TRP A 133 0.48 11.75 6.66
C TRP A 133 -0.56 11.90 7.78
N ASP A 134 -1.42 12.90 7.67
CA ASP A 134 -2.40 13.27 8.69
C ASP A 134 -3.78 12.70 8.38
N ILE A 135 -4.15 12.59 7.09
CA ILE A 135 -5.48 12.13 6.68
C ILE A 135 -5.61 10.61 6.59
N MET A 136 -4.51 9.89 6.48
CA MET A 136 -4.52 8.43 6.55
C MET A 136 -4.56 7.99 8.00
N THR A 137 -5.59 7.24 8.38
CA THR A 137 -5.85 6.84 9.77
C THR A 137 -5.98 5.33 9.92
N ASP A 138 -5.56 4.79 11.05
CA ASP A 138 -5.80 3.40 11.39
C ASP A 138 -7.26 3.16 11.86
N GLU A 139 -7.53 1.96 12.38
CA GLU A 139 -8.84 1.61 12.96
C GLU A 139 -9.20 2.46 14.20
N GLU A 140 -8.18 2.85 14.97
CA GLU A 140 -8.31 3.58 16.23
C GLU A 140 -8.41 5.10 15.99
N GLY A 141 -8.15 5.55 14.77
CA GLY A 141 -8.19 6.94 14.36
C GLY A 141 -6.84 7.66 14.46
N HIS A 142 -5.75 6.95 14.74
CA HIS A 142 -4.42 7.53 14.75
C HIS A 142 -3.94 7.74 13.32
N SER A 143 -3.38 8.92 13.07
CA SER A 143 -2.79 9.25 11.78
C SER A 143 -1.49 8.48 11.55
N LEU A 144 -1.13 8.29 10.27
CA LEU A 144 0.16 7.72 9.88
C LEU A 144 1.34 8.48 10.52
N ARG A 145 1.20 9.81 10.65
CA ARG A 145 2.19 10.64 11.35
C ARG A 145 2.34 10.23 12.81
N GLU A 146 1.24 10.12 13.57
CA GLU A 146 1.29 9.80 15.01
C GLU A 146 1.93 8.42 15.27
N VAL A 147 1.67 7.46 14.38
CA VAL A 147 2.21 6.10 14.51
C VAL A 147 3.71 6.07 14.23
N PHE A 148 4.17 6.69 13.13
CA PHE A 148 5.53 6.50 12.61
C PHE A 148 6.48 7.69 12.75
N ARG A 149 5.98 8.90 13.00
CA ARG A 149 6.73 10.16 13.10
C ARG A 149 6.39 10.88 14.39
N LYS A 150 6.88 10.33 15.51
CA LYS A 150 6.80 10.96 16.84
C LYS A 150 7.67 12.19 16.94
#